data_AF-A0A803M8Z2-F1
#
_entry.id   AF-A0A803M8Z2-F1
#
_cell.length_a   1.000
_cell.length_b   1.000
_cell.length_c   1.000
_cell.angle_alpha   90.00
_cell.angle_beta   90.00
_cell.angle_gamma   90.00
#
_symmetry.space_group_name_H-M   'P 1'
#
loop_
_entity.id
_entity.type
_entity.pdbx_description
1 polymer ?
#
loop_
_entity_poly.entity_id
_entity_poly.type
_entity_poly.pdbx_seq_one_letter_code
_entity_poly.pdbx_strand_id
1 'polypeptide(L)'
;MGVFLAICGFNCAFSTFTDSYVDDEGNVHYGIATRTGFWPTSRSSNVDMSKYKLRAGDFVHAVTSVFVFVVVAGLDKNTVDCYMPALETTRKTMLMVLPPVVGGLCSGIFAMFPSTRHGIGYPSNNGAKS
;
A
#
# COMPACT_ATOMS: atom_id res chain seq x y z
N MET A 1 -20.52 5.45 8.90
CA MET A 1 -19.64 4.27 8.76
C MET A 1 -19.10 4.08 7.35
N GLY A 2 -19.93 4.03 6.30
CA GLY A 2 -19.44 3.85 4.91
C GLY A 2 -18.45 4.91 4.40
N VAL A 3 -18.62 6.19 4.78
CA VAL A 3 -17.69 7.27 4.40
C VAL A 3 -16.29 7.04 4.96
N PHE A 4 -16.17 6.52 6.19
CA PHE A 4 -14.88 6.22 6.80
C PHE A 4 -14.16 5.09 6.05
N LEU A 5 -14.88 4.02 5.70
CA LEU A 5 -14.33 2.92 4.89
C LEU A 5 -13.88 3.40 3.51
N ALA A 6 -14.63 4.32 2.89
CA ALA A 6 -14.23 4.92 1.62
C ALA A 6 -12.95 5.76 1.76
N ILE A 7 -12.84 6.58 2.81
CA ILE A 7 -11.64 7.38 3.10
C ILE A 7 -10.45 6.46 3.40
N CYS A 8 -10.62 5.42 4.21
CA CYS A 8 -9.57 4.46 4.51
C CYS A 8 -9.11 3.70 3.27
N GLY A 9 -10.04 3.20 2.46
CA GLY A 9 -9.74 2.53 1.20
C GLY A 9 -8.99 3.44 0.22
N PHE A 10 -9.42 4.71 0.12
CA PHE A 10 -8.71 5.73 -0.65
C PHE A 10 -7.29 5.95 -0.13
N ASN A 11 -7.08 6.06 1.19
CA ASN A 11 -5.75 6.21 1.77
C ASN A 11 -4.87 4.97 1.54
N CYS A 12 -5.42 3.75 1.63
CA CYS A 12 -4.69 2.52 1.31
C CYS A 12 -4.21 2.50 -0.14
N ALA A 13 -5.08 2.90 -1.09
CA ALA A 13 -4.70 3.03 -2.49
C ALA A 13 -3.66 4.15 -2.68
N PHE A 14 -3.88 5.31 -2.05
CA PHE A 14 -3.01 6.46 -2.19
C PHE A 14 -1.59 6.18 -1.68
N SER A 15 -1.47 5.43 -0.59
CA SER A 15 -0.18 5.08 0.02
C SER A 15 0.73 4.26 -0.90
N THR A 16 0.20 3.55 -1.90
CA THR A 16 1.04 2.80 -2.87
C THR A 16 1.72 3.72 -3.88
N PHE A 17 1.27 4.97 -4.00
CA PHE A 17 1.90 5.99 -4.82
C PHE A 17 2.88 6.86 -4.02
N THR A 18 2.95 6.70 -2.69
CA THR A 18 3.90 7.40 -1.84
C THR A 18 5.24 6.66 -1.84
N ASP A 19 6.33 7.39 -1.95
CA ASP A 19 7.70 6.86 -1.90
C ASP A 19 8.58 7.75 -1.03
N SER A 20 9.83 7.35 -0.84
CA SER A 20 10.86 8.19 -0.24
C SER A 20 12.17 8.12 -1.01
N TYR A 21 12.95 9.18 -0.92
CA TYR A 21 14.32 9.21 -1.40
C TYR A 21 15.24 9.79 -0.34
N VAL A 22 16.53 9.45 -0.43
CA VAL A 22 17.57 10.00 0.42
C VAL A 22 18.35 11.01 -0.40
N ASP A 23 18.50 12.22 0.12
CA ASP A 23 19.30 13.28 -0.52
C ASP A 23 20.80 13.09 -0.26
N ASP A 24 21.66 13.87 -0.93
CA ASP A 24 23.12 13.83 -0.74
C ASP A 24 23.55 14.11 0.71
N GLU A 25 22.74 14.88 1.45
CA GLU A 25 22.95 15.17 2.87
C GLU A 25 22.52 14.03 3.81
N GLY A 26 22.00 12.92 3.26
CA GLY A 26 21.54 11.77 4.02
C GLY A 26 20.13 11.92 4.63
N ASN A 27 19.43 13.00 4.31
CA ASN A 27 18.08 13.28 4.77
C ASN A 27 17.03 12.49 3.95
N VAL A 28 16.02 11.91 4.63
CA VAL A 28 14.92 11.18 3.98
C VAL A 28 13.80 12.15 3.63
N HIS A 29 13.40 12.18 2.36
CA HIS A 29 12.31 13.01 1.86
C HIS A 29 11.17 12.12 1.34
N TYR A 30 9.95 12.40 1.78
CA TYR A 30 8.75 11.71 1.34
C TYR A 30 8.02 12.49 0.25
N GLY A 31 7.35 11.77 -0.63
CA GLY A 31 6.60 12.40 -1.71
C GLY A 31 5.75 11.40 -2.49
N ILE A 32 5.13 11.89 -3.55
CA ILE A 32 4.15 11.16 -4.35
C ILE A 32 4.75 10.93 -5.75
N ALA A 33 4.68 9.68 -6.21
CA ALA A 33 5.00 9.32 -7.57
C ALA A 33 4.01 9.99 -8.54
N THR A 34 4.54 10.68 -9.54
CA THR A 34 3.77 11.34 -10.60
C THR A 34 4.17 10.76 -11.96
N ARG A 35 3.36 10.98 -13.00
CA ARG A 35 3.69 10.52 -14.37
C ARG A 35 4.97 11.16 -14.92
N THR A 36 5.29 12.36 -14.44
CA THR A 36 6.47 13.13 -14.88
C THR A 36 7.70 12.88 -14.00
N GLY A 37 7.54 12.35 -12.78
CA GLY A 37 8.64 12.10 -11.85
C GLY A 37 8.14 11.92 -10.42
N PHE A 38 8.72 12.67 -9.48
CA PHE A 38 8.36 12.64 -8.07
C PHE A 38 7.98 14.04 -7.59
N TRP A 39 6.97 14.14 -6.72
CA TRP A 39 6.55 15.41 -6.14
C TRP A 39 6.63 15.38 -4.60
N PRO A 40 7.27 16.36 -3.95
CA PRO A 40 7.99 17.49 -4.53
C PRO A 40 9.29 17.03 -5.22
N THR A 41 9.62 17.69 -6.33
CA THR A 41 10.87 17.43 -7.06
C THR A 41 12.07 17.79 -6.19
N SER A 42 13.07 16.90 -6.07
CA SER A 42 14.31 17.25 -5.39
C SER A 42 14.98 18.44 -6.08
N ARG A 43 15.59 19.32 -5.28
CA ARG A 43 16.51 20.36 -5.76
C ARG A 43 17.93 19.83 -5.98
N SER A 44 18.25 18.64 -5.46
CA SER A 44 19.56 18.04 -5.69
C SER A 44 19.65 17.49 -7.12
N SER A 45 20.76 17.81 -7.79
CA SER A 45 21.09 17.31 -9.13
C SER A 45 21.50 15.84 -9.16
N ASN A 46 21.72 15.21 -8.00
CA ASN A 46 22.20 13.83 -7.92
C ASN A 46 21.07 12.79 -7.80
N VAL A 47 19.84 13.22 -7.50
CA VAL A 47 18.70 12.30 -7.39
C VAL A 47 18.00 12.15 -8.73
N ASP A 48 18.17 10.98 -9.37
CA ASP A 48 17.48 10.65 -10.62
C ASP A 48 15.97 10.44 -10.41
N MET A 49 15.22 11.53 -10.54
CA MET A 49 13.76 11.60 -10.42
C MET A 49 13.02 10.73 -11.46
N SER A 50 13.69 10.33 -12.56
CA SER A 50 13.11 9.44 -13.58
C SER A 50 12.78 8.06 -13.00
N LYS A 51 13.57 7.58 -12.04
CA LYS A 51 13.38 6.28 -11.39
C LYS A 51 12.10 6.22 -10.56
N TYR A 52 11.63 7.37 -10.09
CA TYR A 52 10.49 7.54 -9.20
C TYR A 52 9.15 7.75 -9.92
N LYS A 53 9.14 7.69 -11.26
CA LYS A 53 7.92 7.80 -12.09
C LYS A 53 6.89 6.72 -11.78
N LEU A 54 5.62 7.08 -11.90
CA LEU A 54 4.48 6.19 -11.76
C LEU A 54 4.58 4.99 -12.72
N ARG A 55 4.52 3.76 -12.20
CA ARG A 55 4.62 2.50 -12.98
C ARG A 55 3.27 1.78 -13.02
N ALA A 56 3.07 0.94 -14.05
CA ALA A 56 1.89 0.08 -14.12
C ALA A 56 1.75 -0.83 -12.88
N GLY A 57 2.87 -1.29 -12.33
CA GLY A 57 2.91 -2.06 -11.08
C GLY A 57 2.36 -1.32 -9.86
N ASP A 58 2.50 0.02 -9.81
CA ASP A 58 1.96 0.84 -8.71
C ASP A 58 0.41 0.75 -8.68
N PHE A 59 -0.24 0.62 -9.85
CA PHE A 59 -1.69 0.40 -9.94
C PHE A 59 -2.10 -1.02 -9.52
N VAL A 60 -1.31 -2.03 -9.87
CA VAL A 60 -1.56 -3.41 -9.43
C VAL A 60 -1.49 -3.50 -7.90
N HIS A 61 -0.48 -2.86 -7.30
CA HIS A 61 -0.38 -2.74 -5.86
C HIS A 61 -1.54 -1.95 -5.25
N ALA A 62 -1.95 -0.83 -5.84
CA ALA A 62 -3.09 -0.05 -5.37
C ALA A 62 -4.39 -0.89 -5.32
N VAL A 63 -4.68 -1.62 -6.40
CA VAL A 63 -5.85 -2.51 -6.48
C VAL A 63 -5.76 -3.63 -5.45
N THR A 64 -4.58 -4.23 -5.29
CA THR A 64 -4.34 -5.29 -4.30
C THR A 64 -4.53 -4.78 -2.88
N SER A 65 -4.03 -3.58 -2.55
CA SER A 65 -4.22 -2.93 -1.25
C SER A 65 -5.69 -2.66 -0.93
N VAL A 66 -6.46 -2.16 -1.90
CA VAL A 66 -7.92 -1.96 -1.73
C VAL A 66 -8.63 -3.29 -1.56
N PHE A 67 -8.27 -4.32 -2.32
CA PHE A 67 -8.83 -5.66 -2.20
C PHE A 67 -8.60 -6.24 -0.80
N VAL A 68 -7.37 -6.19 -0.30
CA VAL A 68 -7.04 -6.64 1.06
C VAL A 68 -7.80 -5.84 2.11
N PHE A 69 -7.90 -4.51 1.96
CA PHE A 69 -8.67 -3.67 2.87
C PHE A 69 -10.15 -4.06 2.90
N VAL A 70 -10.77 -4.30 1.74
CA VAL A 70 -12.18 -4.74 1.66
C VAL A 70 -12.37 -6.08 2.34
N VAL A 71 -11.44 -7.03 2.14
CA VAL A 71 -11.45 -8.33 2.81
C VAL A 71 -11.37 -8.15 4.33
N VAL A 72 -10.41 -7.37 4.82
CA VAL A 72 -10.20 -7.15 6.27
C VAL A 72 -11.40 -6.43 6.88
N ALA A 73 -11.91 -5.40 6.23
CA ALA A 73 -13.13 -4.70 6.64
C ALA A 73 -14.35 -5.65 6.63
N GLY A 74 -14.44 -6.56 5.66
CA GLY A 74 -15.48 -7.59 5.60
C GLY A 74 -15.33 -8.71 6.65
N LEU A 75 -14.16 -8.84 7.28
CA LEU A 75 -13.93 -9.75 8.41
C LEU A 75 -14.13 -9.08 9.77
N ASP A 76 -14.14 -7.74 9.82
CA ASP A 76 -14.37 -6.96 11.03
C ASP A 76 -15.81 -7.13 11.53
N LYS A 77 -15.95 -7.54 12.79
CA LYS A 77 -17.27 -7.85 13.39
C LYS A 77 -18.22 -6.65 13.34
N ASN A 78 -17.72 -5.44 13.59
CA ASN A 78 -18.55 -4.24 13.62
C ASN A 78 -19.06 -3.86 12.23
N THR A 79 -18.24 -4.10 11.20
CA THR A 79 -18.61 -3.89 9.79
C THR A 79 -19.60 -4.96 9.30
N VAL A 80 -19.40 -6.23 9.65
CA VAL A 80 -20.31 -7.33 9.29
C VAL A 80 -21.68 -7.17 9.94
N ASP A 81 -21.73 -6.84 11.23
CA ASP A 81 -22.99 -6.65 11.96
C ASP A 81 -23.81 -5.48 11.38
N CYS A 82 -23.14 -4.46 10.82
CA CYS A 82 -23.80 -3.27 10.25
C CYS A 82 -24.19 -3.40 8.77
N TYR A 83 -23.46 -4.18 7.96
CA TYR A 83 -23.61 -4.18 6.50
C TYR A 83 -23.97 -5.55 5.89
N MET A 84 -23.63 -6.66 6.54
CA MET A 84 -23.85 -8.01 6.00
C MET A 84 -24.25 -9.01 7.09
N PRO A 85 -25.42 -8.85 7.74
CA PRO A 85 -25.88 -9.75 8.80
C PRO A 85 -26.05 -11.20 8.33
N ALA A 86 -26.28 -11.44 7.02
CA ALA A 86 -26.32 -12.78 6.43
C ALA A 86 -24.98 -13.54 6.52
N LEU A 87 -23.86 -12.83 6.73
CA LEU A 87 -22.53 -13.43 6.91
C LEU A 87 -22.23 -13.83 8.35
N GLU A 88 -23.02 -13.40 9.35
CA GLU A 88 -22.78 -13.77 10.76
C GLU A 88 -22.74 -15.29 10.96
N THR A 89 -23.66 -16.02 10.31
CA THR A 89 -23.75 -17.49 10.41
C THR A 89 -22.52 -18.20 9.82
N THR A 90 -21.85 -17.58 8.84
CA THR A 90 -20.70 -18.15 8.11
C THR A 90 -19.37 -17.52 8.53
N ARG A 91 -19.39 -16.56 9.47
CA ARG A 91 -18.22 -15.77 9.88
C ARG A 91 -17.03 -16.62 10.30
N LYS A 92 -17.24 -17.67 11.11
CA LYS A 92 -16.15 -18.55 11.58
C LYS A 92 -15.43 -19.21 10.41
N THR A 93 -16.17 -19.68 9.41
CA THR A 93 -15.60 -20.30 8.21
C THR A 93 -14.85 -19.28 7.36
N MET A 94 -15.40 -18.07 7.19
CA MET A 94 -14.73 -17.00 6.44
C MET A 94 -13.44 -16.54 7.11
N LEU A 95 -13.42 -16.36 8.43
CA LEU A 95 -12.20 -16.01 9.18
C LEU A 95 -11.11 -17.08 9.07
N MET A 96 -11.48 -18.34 8.87
CA MET A 96 -10.52 -19.44 8.74
C MET A 96 -9.97 -19.57 7.30
N VAL A 97 -10.81 -19.37 6.28
CA VAL A 97 -10.46 -19.65 4.88
C VAL A 97 -9.98 -18.40 4.13
N LEU A 98 -10.55 -17.24 4.42
CA LEU A 98 -10.32 -16.02 3.64
C LEU A 98 -8.89 -15.46 3.82
N PRO A 99 -8.32 -15.37 5.04
CA PRO A 99 -6.96 -14.86 5.21
C PRO A 99 -5.88 -15.70 4.50
N PRO A 100 -5.88 -17.05 4.56
CA PRO A 100 -4.93 -17.86 3.80
C PRO A 100 -5.05 -17.69 2.28
N VAL A 101 -6.27 -17.68 1.74
CA VAL A 101 -6.49 -17.54 0.29
C VAL A 101 -6.03 -16.18 -0.20
N VAL A 102 -6.41 -15.11 0.51
CA VAL A 102 -6.02 -13.74 0.18
C VAL A 102 -4.51 -13.55 0.34
N GLY A 103 -3.93 -14.10 1.41
CA GLY A 103 -2.48 -14.14 1.60
C GLY A 103 -1.77 -14.78 0.42
N GLY A 104 -2.21 -15.96 -0.02
CA GLY A 104 -1.63 -16.67 -1.17
C GLY A 104 -1.73 -15.89 -2.49
N LEU A 105 -2.89 -15.28 -2.77
CA LEU A 105 -3.08 -14.43 -3.95
C LEU A 105 -2.16 -13.21 -3.90
N CYS A 106 -2.12 -12.51 -2.77
CA CYS A 106 -1.25 -11.35 -2.58
C CYS A 106 0.23 -11.73 -2.73
N SER A 107 0.67 -12.85 -2.15
CA SER A 107 2.04 -13.34 -2.32
C SER A 107 2.39 -13.58 -3.79
N GLY A 108 1.48 -14.18 -4.56
CA GLY A 108 1.68 -14.37 -6.00
C GLY A 108 1.77 -13.06 -6.78
N ILE A 109 0.90 -12.10 -6.48
CA ILE A 109 0.92 -10.77 -7.11
C ILE A 109 2.23 -10.04 -6.80
N PHE A 110 2.67 -10.03 -5.53
CA PHE A 110 3.94 -9.41 -5.12
C PHE A 110 5.15 -10.08 -5.77
N ALA A 111 5.13 -11.40 -5.95
CA ALA A 111 6.20 -12.11 -6.64
C ALA A 111 6.27 -11.76 -8.14
N MET A 112 5.11 -11.57 -8.79
CA MET A 112 5.04 -11.22 -10.21
C MET A 112 5.32 -9.72 -10.46
N PHE A 113 4.92 -8.85 -9.54
CA PHE A 113 5.07 -7.40 -9.63
C PHE A 113 5.81 -6.86 -8.40
N PRO A 114 7.13 -7.07 -8.28
CA PRO A 114 7.89 -6.58 -7.15
C PRO A 114 7.86 -5.05 -7.08
N SER A 115 7.50 -4.51 -5.91
CA SER A 115 7.58 -3.07 -5.65
C SER A 115 9.00 -2.69 -5.25
N THR A 116 9.52 -1.64 -5.88
CA THR A 116 10.82 -1.04 -5.53
C THR A 116 10.63 0.28 -4.75
N ARG A 117 9.43 0.54 -4.24
CA ARG A 117 9.06 1.76 -3.53
C ARG A 117 9.41 1.65 -2.04
N HIS A 118 10.10 2.65 -1.52
CA HIS A 118 10.43 2.81 -0.11
C HIS A 118 9.41 3.75 0.53
N GLY A 119 8.22 3.25 0.80
CA GLY A 119 7.18 4.01 1.48
C GLY A 119 7.52 4.35 2.95
N ILE A 120 6.57 4.96 3.63
CA ILE A 120 6.67 5.26 5.07
C ILE A 120 6.91 3.96 5.85
N GLY A 121 8.01 3.89 6.61
CA GLY A 121 8.37 2.73 7.43
C GLY A 121 9.49 1.85 6.87
N TYR A 122 10.01 2.13 5.68
CA TYR A 122 11.24 1.48 5.21
C TYR A 122 12.45 1.96 6.04
N PRO A 123 13.35 1.04 6.46
CA PRO A 123 14.56 1.42 7.20
C PRO A 123 15.49 2.25 6.31
N SER A 124 16.02 3.35 6.85
CA SER A 124 17.04 4.12 6.15
C SER A 124 18.37 3.36 6.18
N ASN A 125 19.07 3.32 5.04
CA ASN A 125 20.36 2.64 4.93
C ASN A 125 21.48 3.29 5.78
N ASN A 126 21.17 4.38 6.49
CA ASN A 126 22.09 5.09 7.39
C ASN A 126 22.32 4.34 8.71
N GLY A 127 21.52 3.30 9.01
CA GLY A 127 21.75 2.41 10.17
C GLY A 127 22.85 1.36 9.97
N ALA A 128 23.44 1.25 8.78
CA ALA A 128 24.46 0.24 8.44
C ALA A 128 25.91 0.73 8.60
N LYS A 129 26.13 1.86 9.28
CA LYS A 129 27.46 2.31 9.71
C LYS A 129 27.45 2.53 11.22
N SER A 130 27.56 1.44 11.97
CA SER A 130 28.04 1.47 13.36
C SER A 130 29.24 0.56 13.48
#